data_AF-A0A4R3XIZ6-F1
#
_entry.id   AF-A0A4R3XIZ6-F1
#
_cell.length_a   1.000
_cell.length_b   1.000
_cell.length_c   1.000
_cell.angle_alpha   90.00
_cell.angle_beta   90.00
_cell.angle_gamma   90.00
#
_symmetry.space_group_name_H-M   'P 1'
#
loop_
_entity.id
_entity.type
_entity.pdbx_description
1 polymer ?
#
loop_
_entity_poly.entity_id
_entity_poly.type
_entity_poly.pdbx_seq_one_letter_code
_entity_poly.pdbx_strand_id
1 'polypeptide(L)'
;MDDGNVLDNLTTLIALHRRLLLALKGQRNPARDNPFAAQLRNAERDVRSRIVSWLPLDEHEAHLKLEHLASYILATGTHLDAVEIKAICRSVERFF
;
A
#
# COMPACT_ATOMS: atom_id res chain seq x y z
N MET A 1 11.55 -16.56 -21.21
CA MET A 1 11.14 -15.21 -20.79
C MET A 1 9.89 -15.42 -19.97
N ASP A 2 10.07 -15.49 -18.66
CA ASP A 2 9.03 -15.83 -17.69
C ASP A 2 9.17 -14.81 -16.55
N ASP A 3 8.90 -13.54 -16.88
CA ASP A 3 8.77 -12.46 -15.89
C ASP A 3 7.39 -12.57 -15.23
N GLY A 4 7.14 -13.75 -14.64
CA GLY A 4 5.94 -14.10 -13.90
C GLY A 4 5.78 -13.17 -12.70
N ASN A 5 4.95 -12.16 -12.88
CA ASN A 5 4.10 -11.47 -11.91
C ASN A 5 4.44 -11.70 -10.41
N VAL A 6 5.59 -11.21 -9.95
CA VAL A 6 6.04 -11.30 -8.55
C VAL A 6 5.05 -10.64 -7.55
N LEU A 7 3.98 -10.01 -8.03
CA LEU A 7 2.98 -9.29 -7.23
C LEU A 7 1.65 -10.07 -7.09
N ASP A 8 1.70 -11.41 -7.06
CA ASP A 8 0.53 -12.29 -6.99
C ASP A 8 -0.02 -12.54 -5.58
N ASN A 9 0.53 -11.92 -4.52
CA ASN A 9 -0.04 -12.03 -3.17
C ASN A 9 0.06 -10.73 -2.36
N LEU A 10 -0.84 -10.61 -1.36
CA LEU A 10 -0.95 -9.44 -0.49
C LEU A 10 0.34 -9.16 0.27
N THR A 11 1.02 -10.20 0.77
CA THR A 11 2.26 -10.07 1.54
C THR A 11 3.37 -9.42 0.71
N THR A 12 3.51 -9.79 -0.56
CA THR A 12 4.50 -9.18 -1.46
C THR A 12 4.15 -7.72 -1.76
N LEU A 13 2.87 -7.40 -1.95
CA LEU A 13 2.42 -6.00 -2.10
C LEU A 13 2.72 -5.17 -0.85
N ILE A 14 2.44 -5.71 0.34
CA ILE A 14 2.76 -5.06 1.63
C ILE A 14 4.27 -4.84 1.76
N ALA A 15 5.08 -5.85 1.45
CA ALA A 15 6.54 -5.75 1.53
C ALA A 15 7.09 -4.69 0.56
N LEU A 16 6.57 -4.64 -0.67
CA LEU A 16 6.91 -3.60 -1.64
C LEU A 16 6.50 -2.21 -1.15
N HIS A 17 5.28 -2.07 -0.63
CA HIS A 17 4.79 -0.80 -0.09
C HIS A 17 5.70 -0.30 1.05
N ARG A 18 6.08 -1.17 1.99
CA ARG A 18 7.01 -0.82 3.08
C ARG A 18 8.37 -0.37 2.57
N ARG A 19 8.93 -1.03 1.55
CA ARG A 19 10.20 -0.63 0.92
C ARG A 19 10.11 0.77 0.30
N LEU A 20 9.01 1.06 -0.39
CA LEU A 20 8.76 2.38 -1.00
C LEU A 20 8.66 3.47 0.08
N LEU A 21 7.93 3.22 1.17
CA LEU A 21 7.83 4.16 2.29
C LEU A 21 9.17 4.44 2.96
N LEU A 22 10.00 3.41 3.14
CA LEU A 22 11.36 3.58 3.68
C LEU A 22 12.24 4.40 2.74
N ALA A 23 12.17 4.14 1.43
CA ALA A 23 12.89 4.93 0.43
C ALA A 23 12.41 6.40 0.43
N LEU A 24 11.10 6.65 0.54
CA LEU A 24 10.53 8.00 0.65
C LEU A 24 11.01 8.72 1.92
N LYS A 25 11.04 8.02 3.05
CA LYS A 25 11.57 8.57 4.31
C LYS A 25 13.05 8.92 4.22
N GLY A 26 13.84 8.14 3.47
CA GLY A 26 15.27 8.41 3.21
C GLY A 26 15.52 9.65 2.33
N GLN A 27 14.55 10.09 1.53
CA GLN A 27 14.65 11.27 0.65
C GLN A 27 14.43 12.60 1.36
N ARG A 28 14.50 12.66 2.71
CA ARG A 28 14.19 13.85 3.52
C ARG A 28 15.16 15.03 3.33
N ASN A 29 16.08 14.97 2.36
CA ASN A 29 16.91 16.11 1.95
C ASN A 29 16.45 16.61 0.56
N PRO A 30 15.64 17.69 0.50
CA PRO A 30 14.91 18.06 -0.69
C PRO A 30 15.79 18.92 -1.60
N ALA A 31 16.41 18.30 -2.61
CA ALA A 31 16.53 19.03 -3.88
C ALA A 31 15.08 19.25 -4.36
N ARG A 32 14.65 20.52 -4.41
CA ARG A 32 13.26 20.95 -4.64
C ARG A 32 12.61 20.36 -5.91
N ASP A 33 13.40 19.82 -6.82
CA ASP A 33 12.97 19.13 -8.04
C ASP A 33 13.74 17.81 -8.21
N ASN A 34 13.55 16.85 -7.30
CA ASN A 34 14.04 15.50 -7.53
C ASN A 34 12.98 14.68 -8.29
N PRO A 35 13.11 14.47 -9.62
CA PRO A 35 12.17 13.65 -10.39
C PRO A 35 12.07 12.21 -9.86
N PHE A 36 13.10 11.73 -9.16
CA PHE A 36 13.10 10.43 -8.50
C PHE A 36 12.10 10.38 -7.33
N ALA A 37 11.94 11.47 -6.57
CA ALA A 37 10.99 11.52 -5.46
C ALA A 37 9.54 11.54 -5.95
N ALA A 38 9.26 12.17 -7.11
CA ALA A 38 7.95 12.13 -7.74
C ALA A 38 7.61 10.71 -8.25
N GLN A 39 8.56 10.06 -8.92
CA GLN A 39 8.39 8.67 -9.36
C GLN A 39 8.15 7.71 -8.18
N LEU A 40 8.89 7.89 -7.09
CA LEU A 40 8.75 7.05 -5.91
C LEU A 40 7.39 7.24 -5.21
N ARG A 41 6.87 8.47 -5.18
CA ARG A 41 5.51 8.75 -4.68
C ARG A 41 4.42 8.14 -5.58
N ASN A 42 4.59 8.19 -6.89
CA ASN A 42 3.64 7.55 -7.81
C ASN A 42 3.66 6.03 -7.63
N ALA A 43 4.84 5.42 -7.56
CA ALA A 43 4.97 3.99 -7.30
C ALA A 43 4.35 3.58 -5.95
N GLU A 44 4.54 4.38 -4.89
CA GLU A 44 3.87 4.14 -3.59
C GLU A 44 2.35 4.18 -3.73
N ARG A 45 1.80 5.20 -4.40
CA ARG A 45 0.36 5.35 -4.61
C ARG A 45 -0.22 4.17 -5.40
N ASP A 46 0.47 3.72 -6.44
CA ASP A 46 0.03 2.60 -7.27
C ASP A 46 -0.03 1.30 -6.45
N VAL A 47 1.00 1.02 -5.65
CA VAL A 47 1.02 -0.17 -4.78
C VAL A 47 -0.04 -0.05 -3.68
N ARG A 48 -0.22 1.13 -3.09
CA ARG A 48 -1.28 1.39 -2.11
C ARG A 48 -2.66 1.13 -2.70
N SER A 49 -2.93 1.65 -3.90
CA SER A 49 -4.20 1.43 -4.60
C SER A 49 -4.47 -0.05 -4.79
N ARG A 50 -3.45 -0.85 -5.14
CA ARG A 50 -3.57 -2.31 -5.29
C ARG A 50 -3.88 -3.00 -3.96
N ILE A 51 -3.28 -2.57 -2.86
CA ILE A 51 -3.60 -3.09 -1.52
C ILE A 51 -5.04 -2.72 -1.13
N VAL A 52 -5.46 -1.47 -1.37
CA VAL A 52 -6.83 -1.00 -1.11
C VAL A 52 -7.85 -1.84 -1.89
N SER A 53 -7.59 -2.14 -3.15
CA SER A 53 -8.47 -2.98 -3.98
C SER A 53 -8.30 -4.49 -3.76
N TRP A 54 -7.34 -4.93 -2.96
CA TRP A 54 -7.09 -6.36 -2.73
C TRP A 54 -8.33 -7.01 -2.11
N LEU A 55 -8.76 -8.16 -2.65
CA LEU A 55 -9.86 -8.95 -2.10
C LEU A 55 -9.26 -10.09 -1.28
N PRO A 56 -9.27 -10.04 0.06
CA PRO A 56 -8.68 -11.07 0.89
C PRO A 56 -9.36 -12.42 0.65
N LEU A 57 -8.58 -13.50 0.57
CA LEU A 57 -9.11 -14.85 0.36
C LEU A 57 -9.68 -15.49 1.63
N ASP A 58 -9.14 -15.11 2.78
CA ASP A 58 -9.50 -15.60 4.10
C ASP A 58 -9.46 -14.48 5.17
N GLU A 59 -9.88 -14.82 6.39
CA GLU A 59 -9.90 -13.91 7.54
C GLU A 59 -8.48 -13.43 7.90
N HIS A 60 -7.46 -14.26 7.71
CA HIS A 60 -6.07 -13.90 8.01
C HIS A 60 -5.57 -12.80 7.06
N GLU A 61 -5.79 -12.95 5.76
CA GLU A 61 -5.48 -11.90 4.77
C GLU A 61 -6.25 -10.60 5.04
N ALA A 62 -7.51 -10.70 5.50
CA ALA A 62 -8.31 -9.53 5.84
C ALA A 62 -7.70 -8.74 7.01
N HIS A 63 -7.28 -9.44 8.07
CA HIS A 63 -6.55 -8.84 9.19
C HIS A 63 -5.22 -8.22 8.73
N LEU A 64 -4.41 -8.96 7.97
CA LEU A 64 -3.13 -8.48 7.42
C LEU A 64 -3.29 -7.17 6.64
N LYS A 65 -4.33 -7.10 5.78
CA LYS A 65 -4.65 -5.90 5.02
C LYS A 65 -4.99 -4.73 5.94
N LEU A 66 -5.88 -4.93 6.92
CA LEU A 66 -6.31 -3.89 7.84
C LEU A 66 -5.18 -3.39 8.74
N GLU A 67 -4.40 -4.30 9.32
CA GLU A 67 -3.26 -3.97 10.18
C GLU A 67 -2.22 -3.14 9.42
N HIS A 68 -1.92 -3.51 8.18
CA HIS A 68 -0.96 -2.77 7.36
C HIS A 68 -1.47 -1.37 7.02
N LEU A 69 -2.74 -1.22 6.62
CA LEU A 69 -3.32 0.07 6.29
C LEU A 69 -3.45 0.99 7.51
N ALA A 70 -3.85 0.44 8.67
CA ALA A 70 -3.88 1.19 9.93
C ALA A 70 -2.48 1.66 10.34
N SER A 71 -1.49 0.76 10.26
CA SER A 71 -0.09 1.08 10.56
C SER A 71 0.46 2.17 9.62
N TYR A 72 0.11 2.10 8.33
CA TYR A 72 0.48 3.11 7.34
C TYR A 72 -0.08 4.49 7.68
N ILE A 73 -1.37 4.59 8.02
CA ILE A 73 -2.03 5.85 8.40
C ILE A 73 -1.33 6.44 9.63
N LEU A 74 -1.09 5.63 10.66
CA LEU A 74 -0.44 6.08 11.89
C LEU A 74 1.02 6.53 11.65
N ALA A 75 1.78 5.81 10.82
CA ALA A 75 3.18 6.10 10.58
C ALA A 75 3.42 7.31 9.67
N THR A 76 2.49 7.59 8.75
CA THR A 76 2.67 8.63 7.73
C THR A 76 1.80 9.87 7.96
N GLY A 77 0.74 9.77 8.76
CA GLY A 77 -0.30 10.78 8.86
C GLY A 77 -1.14 10.91 7.59
N THR A 78 -1.03 9.97 6.64
CA THR A 78 -1.80 10.00 5.40
C THR A 78 -3.25 9.61 5.68
N HIS A 79 -4.17 10.44 5.21
CA HIS A 79 -5.59 10.13 5.25
C HIS A 79 -6.00 9.35 3.99
N LEU A 80 -6.84 8.34 4.18
CA LEU A 80 -7.55 7.67 3.10
C LEU A 80 -8.86 8.40 2.82
N ASP A 81 -9.22 8.52 1.55
CA ASP A 81 -10.49 9.15 1.19
C ASP A 81 -11.69 8.20 1.42
N ALA A 82 -12.91 8.75 1.34
CA ALA A 82 -14.13 7.98 1.59
C ALA A 82 -14.34 6.82 0.60
N VAL A 83 -13.82 6.94 -0.63
CA VAL A 83 -13.90 5.89 -1.65
C VAL A 83 -12.96 4.74 -1.30
N GLU A 84 -11.72 5.06 -0.90
CA GLU A 84 -10.74 4.09 -0.42
C GLU A 84 -11.25 3.35 0.83
N ILE A 85 -11.78 4.08 1.82
CA ILE A 85 -12.37 3.47 3.03
C ILE A 85 -13.53 2.53 2.68
N LYS A 86 -14.45 2.98 1.81
CA LYS A 86 -15.58 2.15 1.38
C LYS A 86 -15.12 0.88 0.65
N ALA A 87 -14.08 0.97 -0.17
CA ALA A 87 -13.50 -0.19 -0.86
C ALA A 87 -12.87 -1.18 0.14
N ILE A 88 -12.15 -0.68 1.14
CA ILE A 88 -11.57 -1.50 2.22
C ILE A 88 -12.68 -2.23 2.98
N CYS A 89 -13.67 -1.50 3.51
CA CYS A 89 -14.77 -2.09 4.27
C CYS A 89 -15.47 -3.21 3.49
N ARG A 90 -15.86 -2.95 2.24
CA ARG A 90 -16.51 -3.96 1.38
C ARG A 90 -15.66 -5.19 1.14
N SER A 91 -14.34 -5.03 1.01
CA SER A 91 -13.45 -6.16 0.75
C SER A 91 -13.29 -7.09 1.95
N VAL A 92 -13.45 -6.58 3.19
CA VAL A 92 -13.24 -7.35 4.41
C VAL A 92 -14.55 -7.75 5.11
N GLU A 93 -15.68 -7.13 4.77
CA GLU A 93 -17.00 -7.31 5.43
C GLU A 93 -17.41 -8.78 5.59
N ARG A 94 -17.09 -9.66 4.65
CA ARG A 94 -17.47 -11.08 4.76
C ARG A 94 -16.74 -11.85 5.87
N PHE A 95 -15.72 -11.27 6.48
CA PHE A 95 -14.88 -11.89 7.50
C PHE A 95 -15.12 -11.33 8.92
N PHE A 96 -16.00 -10.33 9.08
CA PHE A 96 -16.28 -9.63 10.33
C PHE A 96 -17.78 -9.36 10.50
#